data_AF-A0A1G3QL37-F1
#
_entry.id   AF-A0A1G3QL37-F1
#
_cell.length_a   1.000
_cell.length_b   1.000
_cell.length_c   1.000
_cell.angle_alpha   90.00
_cell.angle_beta   90.00
_cell.angle_gamma   90.00
#
_symmetry.space_group_name_H-M   'P 1'
#
loop_
_entity.id
_entity.type
_entity.pdbx_description
1 polymer ?
#
loop_
_entity_poly.entity_id
_entity_poly.type
_entity_poly.pdbx_seq_one_letter_code
_entity_poly.pdbx_strand_id
1 'polypeptide(L)'
;MRKAIPAFIFCFAIGTFLSCAQGANNEKSLESGTAGKGDPGYTYKITIEKMQFNWIIEDKNLRVKLKAQTAGWVGIGFSPTKGMKDANFVLGFVENGVATVSNQHGTAPTLHMKNIDLGGANHVMNPSGAEKNNETEISFAFPFSTGDELDRPIIVNGDTSILLAYGQAKQLAQVHLFRAKLKVNLSNGKYSVLLMTGK
;
A
#
# COMPACT_ATOMS: atom_id res chain seq x y z
N MET A 1 56.47 -47.27 -33.63
CA MET A 1 55.94 -46.62 -32.41
C MET A 1 54.46 -46.36 -32.61
N ARG A 2 53.63 -46.95 -31.75
CA ARG A 2 52.16 -46.97 -31.81
C ARG A 2 51.59 -45.57 -31.55
N LYS A 3 50.48 -45.20 -32.21
CA LYS A 3 49.41 -44.42 -31.58
C LYS A 3 48.10 -44.60 -32.37
N ALA A 4 47.18 -45.33 -31.73
CA ALA A 4 45.80 -45.50 -32.14
C ALA A 4 45.04 -44.18 -31.92
N ILE A 5 44.09 -43.90 -32.82
CA ILE A 5 43.09 -42.83 -32.66
C ILE A 5 41.82 -43.50 -32.12
N PRO A 6 41.34 -43.18 -30.91
CA PRO A 6 40.06 -43.69 -30.45
C PRO A 6 38.92 -42.78 -30.94
N ALA A 7 37.83 -43.44 -31.35
CA ALA A 7 36.54 -42.82 -31.60
C ALA A 7 36.02 -42.15 -30.32
N PHE A 8 35.67 -40.87 -30.40
CA PHE A 8 34.99 -40.19 -29.30
C PHE A 8 33.48 -40.35 -29.46
N ILE A 9 32.93 -41.16 -28.57
CA ILE A 9 31.50 -41.40 -28.39
C ILE A 9 30.84 -40.10 -27.90
N PHE A 10 29.75 -39.74 -28.56
CA PHE A 10 28.85 -38.65 -28.21
C PHE A 10 28.11 -39.03 -26.92
N CYS A 11 28.33 -38.28 -25.82
CA CYS A 11 27.56 -38.42 -24.59
C CYS A 11 26.73 -37.15 -24.40
N PHE A 12 25.45 -37.23 -24.75
CA PHE A 12 24.45 -36.19 -24.47
C PHE A 12 24.11 -36.26 -22.98
N ALA A 13 24.78 -35.45 -22.16
CA ALA A 13 24.40 -35.27 -20.76
C ALA A 13 23.15 -34.39 -20.70
N ILE A 14 21.98 -35.02 -20.63
CA ILE A 14 20.74 -34.41 -20.17
C ILE A 14 20.90 -34.22 -18.66
N GLY A 15 21.17 -32.98 -18.24
CA GLY A 15 21.23 -32.57 -16.85
C GLY A 15 20.22 -31.45 -16.62
N THR A 16 19.13 -31.82 -15.97
CA THR A 16 17.94 -31.01 -15.66
C THR A 16 18.26 -29.63 -15.09
N PHE A 17 17.72 -28.58 -15.71
CA PHE A 17 17.56 -27.28 -15.05
C PHE A 17 16.63 -27.45 -13.84
N LEU A 18 17.20 -27.47 -12.63
CA LEU A 18 16.44 -27.10 -11.43
C LEU A 18 16.13 -25.62 -11.55
N SER A 19 15.02 -25.30 -12.22
CA SER A 19 14.37 -24.01 -12.06
C SER A 19 13.84 -23.97 -10.63
N CYS A 20 14.58 -23.31 -9.74
CA CYS A 20 14.02 -22.81 -8.49
C CYS A 20 12.99 -21.74 -8.87
N ALA A 21 11.79 -22.17 -9.25
CA ALA A 21 10.61 -21.34 -9.20
C ALA A 21 10.42 -20.97 -7.73
N GLN A 22 10.97 -19.81 -7.34
CA GLN A 22 10.63 -19.15 -6.10
C GLN A 22 9.11 -19.05 -6.07
N GLY A 23 8.51 -19.83 -5.17
CA GLY A 23 7.07 -19.82 -4.96
C GLY A 23 6.65 -18.39 -4.67
N ALA A 24 6.01 -17.75 -5.64
CA ALA A 24 5.18 -16.59 -5.36
C ALA A 24 4.17 -17.07 -4.33
N ASN A 25 4.31 -16.62 -3.07
CA ASN A 25 3.31 -16.82 -2.05
C ASN A 25 2.01 -16.21 -2.57
N ASN A 26 1.19 -17.03 -3.22
CA ASN A 26 -0.17 -16.68 -3.62
C ASN A 26 -0.99 -16.66 -2.32
N GLU A 27 -0.88 -15.55 -1.58
CA GLU A 27 -1.88 -15.21 -0.56
C GLU A 27 -3.25 -15.26 -1.24
N LYS A 28 -4.08 -16.22 -0.82
CA LYS A 28 -5.42 -16.43 -1.40
C LYS A 28 -6.25 -15.18 -1.15
N SER A 29 -6.76 -14.57 -2.21
CA SER A 29 -7.66 -13.42 -2.11
C SER A 29 -9.00 -13.81 -1.48
N LEU A 30 -9.51 -12.97 -0.59
CA LEU A 30 -10.86 -13.03 -0.05
C LEU A 30 -11.89 -12.57 -1.09
N GLU A 31 -11.56 -11.51 -1.82
CA GLU A 31 -12.32 -10.99 -2.95
C GLU A 31 -11.38 -10.35 -3.97
N SER A 32 -11.87 -10.17 -5.20
CA SER A 32 -11.16 -9.44 -6.25
C SER A 32 -12.15 -8.74 -7.16
N GLY A 33 -11.72 -7.63 -7.76
CA GLY A 33 -12.61 -6.83 -8.58
C GLY A 33 -11.87 -5.75 -9.36
N THR A 34 -12.65 -4.87 -9.97
CA THR A 34 -12.17 -3.62 -10.54
C THR A 34 -12.83 -2.48 -9.77
N ALA A 35 -12.05 -1.47 -9.41
CA ALA A 35 -12.51 -0.31 -8.69
C ALA A 35 -13.65 0.39 -9.45
N GLY A 36 -14.64 0.88 -8.70
CA GLY A 36 -15.72 1.68 -9.24
C GLY A 36 -15.25 3.08 -9.62
N LYS A 37 -16.15 3.89 -10.17
CA LYS A 37 -15.89 5.31 -10.43
C LYS A 37 -15.64 6.06 -9.12
N GLY A 38 -14.59 6.87 -9.10
CA GLY A 38 -14.25 7.76 -8.00
C GLY A 38 -15.33 8.82 -7.72
N ASP A 39 -15.29 9.37 -6.50
CA ASP A 39 -16.04 10.58 -6.16
C ASP A 39 -15.62 11.77 -7.07
N PRO A 40 -16.38 12.87 -7.13
CA PRO A 40 -16.02 14.02 -7.96
C PRO A 40 -14.55 14.45 -7.80
N GLY A 41 -13.83 14.49 -8.91
CA GLY A 41 -12.39 14.77 -8.93
C GLY A 41 -11.49 13.55 -8.70
N TYR A 42 -12.02 12.32 -8.65
CA TYR A 42 -11.25 11.08 -8.54
C TYR A 42 -11.63 10.10 -9.65
N THR A 43 -10.69 9.27 -10.08
CA THR A 43 -10.91 8.29 -11.15
C THR A 43 -11.51 7.00 -10.60
N TYR A 44 -10.91 6.48 -9.54
CA TYR A 44 -11.24 5.17 -8.99
C TYR A 44 -11.67 5.26 -7.53
N LYS A 45 -12.53 4.31 -7.14
CA LYS A 45 -12.93 4.06 -5.75
C LYS A 45 -12.98 2.57 -5.45
N ILE A 46 -12.40 2.20 -4.33
CA ILE A 46 -12.63 0.90 -3.67
C ILE A 46 -13.33 1.17 -2.35
N THR A 47 -14.40 0.43 -2.07
CA THR A 47 -15.08 0.43 -0.78
C THR A 47 -14.92 -0.95 -0.16
N ILE A 48 -14.26 -1.00 0.99
CA ILE A 48 -14.15 -2.22 1.81
C ILE A 48 -14.88 -1.93 3.12
N GLU A 49 -15.99 -2.62 3.36
CA GLU A 49 -16.85 -2.39 4.52
C GLU A 49 -17.22 -0.90 4.66
N LYS A 50 -16.79 -0.26 5.75
CA LYS A 50 -17.06 1.14 6.08
C LYS A 50 -15.94 2.08 5.67
N MET A 51 -14.94 1.62 4.90
CA MET A 51 -13.80 2.42 4.47
C MET A 51 -13.75 2.55 2.94
N GLN A 52 -13.52 3.77 2.47
CA GLN A 52 -13.37 4.09 1.06
C GLN A 52 -11.97 4.60 0.77
N PHE A 53 -11.40 4.12 -0.32
CA PHE A 53 -10.16 4.60 -0.92
C PHE A 53 -10.47 5.12 -2.32
N ASN A 54 -10.39 6.43 -2.49
CA ASN A 54 -10.51 7.11 -3.78
C ASN A 54 -9.13 7.58 -4.25
N TRP A 55 -8.83 7.44 -5.54
CA TRP A 55 -7.59 7.98 -6.09
C TRP A 55 -7.70 8.45 -7.54
N ILE A 56 -6.75 9.29 -7.92
CA ILE A 56 -6.44 9.71 -9.28
C ILE A 56 -4.93 9.90 -9.41
N ILE A 57 -4.42 9.61 -10.60
CA ILE A 57 -3.03 9.84 -10.98
C ILE A 57 -2.96 11.20 -11.68
N GLU A 58 -2.13 12.09 -11.13
CA GLU A 58 -1.89 13.44 -11.65
C GLU A 58 -0.38 13.61 -11.82
N ASP A 59 0.09 13.58 -13.08
CA ASP A 59 1.50 13.59 -13.44
C ASP A 59 2.31 12.49 -12.71
N LYS A 60 3.10 12.89 -11.71
CA LYS A 60 3.96 12.01 -10.88
C LYS A 60 3.41 11.81 -9.46
N ASN A 61 2.17 12.21 -9.23
CA ASN A 61 1.54 12.21 -7.92
C ASN A 61 0.29 11.33 -7.90
N LEU A 62 0.08 10.68 -6.75
CA LEU A 62 -1.17 10.03 -6.41
C LEU A 62 -1.96 11.00 -5.54
N ARG A 63 -3.11 11.48 -6.03
CA ARG A 63 -4.06 12.20 -5.18
C ARG A 63 -5.03 11.20 -4.59
N VAL A 64 -5.11 11.19 -3.27
CA VAL A 64 -5.85 10.22 -2.47
C VAL A 64 -6.95 10.93 -1.69
N LYS A 65 -8.08 10.24 -1.52
CA LYS A 65 -9.08 10.55 -0.49
C LYS A 65 -9.42 9.26 0.24
N LEU A 66 -9.32 9.32 1.56
CA LEU A 66 -9.76 8.26 2.47
C LEU A 66 -10.97 8.74 3.23
N LYS A 67 -11.92 7.84 3.42
CA LYS A 67 -13.15 8.14 4.13
C LYS A 67 -13.60 6.91 4.90
N ALA A 68 -13.93 7.07 6.18
CA ALA A 68 -14.46 5.95 6.97
C ALA A 68 -15.46 6.41 8.03
N GLN A 69 -16.38 5.51 8.39
CA GLN A 69 -17.33 5.72 9.49
C GLN A 69 -16.62 5.63 10.86
N THR A 70 -15.93 6.69 11.24
CA THR A 70 -15.28 6.89 12.53
C THR A 70 -15.19 8.39 12.86
N ALA A 71 -15.06 8.74 14.13
CA ALA A 71 -14.62 10.07 14.61
C ALA A 71 -13.11 10.11 14.97
N GLY A 72 -12.41 9.02 14.65
CA GLY A 72 -10.98 8.87 14.85
C GLY A 72 -10.18 9.08 13.56
N TRP A 73 -9.03 8.43 13.50
CA TRP A 73 -8.11 8.53 12.37
C TRP A 73 -8.46 7.56 11.23
N VAL A 74 -8.06 7.92 10.01
CA VAL A 74 -8.04 7.07 8.81
C VAL A 74 -6.63 7.06 8.21
N GLY A 75 -6.22 5.98 7.56
CA GLY A 75 -4.86 5.89 7.02
C GLY A 75 -4.68 4.85 5.92
N ILE A 76 -3.66 5.09 5.11
CA ILE A 76 -3.21 4.21 4.03
C ILE A 76 -1.71 3.97 4.15
N GLY A 77 -1.27 2.75 3.87
CA GLY A 77 0.13 2.36 3.79
C GLY A 77 0.46 1.74 2.44
N PHE A 78 1.61 2.07 1.88
CA PHE A 78 2.07 1.58 0.59
C PHE A 78 3.29 0.67 0.74
N SER A 79 3.32 -0.39 -0.07
CA SER A 79 4.49 -1.24 -0.25
C SER A 79 5.08 -1.82 1.06
N PRO A 80 4.29 -2.42 1.98
CA PRO A 80 4.85 -3.12 3.14
C PRO A 80 5.69 -4.35 2.72
N THR A 81 6.66 -4.74 3.55
CA THR A 81 7.35 -6.04 3.42
C THR A 81 6.71 -7.12 4.29
N LYS A 82 6.35 -6.79 5.54
CA LYS A 82 5.74 -7.72 6.49
C LYS A 82 4.88 -6.99 7.51
N GLY A 83 3.58 -7.28 7.54
CA GLY A 83 2.64 -6.51 8.36
C GLY A 83 2.72 -5.03 7.98
N MET A 84 3.01 -4.17 8.95
CA MET A 84 3.23 -2.74 8.74
C MET A 84 4.66 -2.39 8.32
N LYS A 85 5.63 -3.32 8.47
CA LYS A 85 7.04 -3.03 8.30
C LYS A 85 7.35 -2.51 6.89
N ASP A 86 8.19 -1.48 6.83
CA ASP A 86 8.69 -0.77 5.67
C ASP A 86 7.61 -0.09 4.81
N ALA A 87 6.36 -0.05 5.27
CA ALA A 87 5.32 0.68 4.57
C ALA A 87 5.52 2.18 4.72
N ASN A 88 5.31 2.90 3.62
CA ASN A 88 5.12 4.34 3.63
C ASN A 88 3.65 4.62 3.97
N PHE A 89 3.39 5.21 5.12
CA PHE A 89 2.07 5.55 5.59
C PHE A 89 1.75 7.02 5.44
N VAL A 90 0.48 7.28 5.13
CA VAL A 90 -0.16 8.57 5.36
C VAL A 90 -1.40 8.33 6.21
N LEU A 91 -1.42 8.88 7.42
CA LEU A 91 -2.54 8.79 8.34
C LEU A 91 -3.01 10.19 8.73
N GLY A 92 -4.29 10.33 9.05
CA GLY A 92 -4.80 11.60 9.54
C GLY A 92 -6.12 11.50 10.26
N PHE A 93 -6.45 12.57 10.96
CA PHE A 93 -7.72 12.79 11.65
C PHE A 93 -8.10 14.26 11.51
N VAL A 94 -9.31 14.60 11.91
CA VAL A 94 -9.81 15.98 11.90
C VAL A 94 -10.24 16.34 13.31
N GLU A 95 -9.75 17.45 13.84
CA GLU A 95 -10.12 17.94 15.16
C GLU A 95 -10.44 19.43 15.07
N ASN A 96 -11.59 19.83 15.61
CA ASN A 96 -12.06 21.22 15.56
C ASN A 96 -12.07 21.83 14.15
N GLY A 97 -12.40 21.02 13.14
CA GLY A 97 -12.42 21.42 11.72
C GLY A 97 -11.04 21.51 11.06
N VAL A 98 -9.97 21.15 11.76
CA VAL A 98 -8.59 21.16 11.25
C VAL A 98 -8.13 19.74 10.99
N ALA A 99 -7.72 19.46 9.75
CA ALA A 99 -7.14 18.18 9.38
C ALA A 99 -5.66 18.11 9.78
N THR A 100 -5.29 17.06 10.52
CA THR A 100 -3.90 16.69 10.77
C THR A 100 -3.58 15.47 9.94
N VAL A 101 -2.64 15.60 9.00
CA VAL A 101 -2.19 14.50 8.13
C VAL A 101 -0.68 14.32 8.30
N SER A 102 -0.25 13.08 8.50
CA SER A 102 1.12 12.71 8.86
C SER A 102 1.66 11.64 7.93
N ASN A 103 2.81 11.91 7.32
CA ASN A 103 3.66 10.92 6.66
C ASN A 103 4.45 10.14 7.73
N GLN A 104 4.37 8.81 7.69
CA GLN A 104 4.99 7.92 8.67
C GLN A 104 5.59 6.69 8.01
N HIS A 105 6.54 6.06 8.69
CA HIS A 105 7.23 4.87 8.24
C HIS A 105 6.95 3.70 9.19
N GLY A 106 6.70 2.52 8.63
CA GLY A 106 6.52 1.29 9.39
C GLY A 106 7.85 0.71 9.91
N THR A 107 8.20 1.01 11.16
CA THR A 107 9.47 0.57 11.77
C THR A 107 9.49 -0.91 12.17
N ALA A 108 8.32 -1.52 12.34
CA ALA A 108 8.19 -2.95 12.68
C ALA A 108 6.86 -3.51 12.14
N PRO A 109 6.62 -4.83 12.20
CA PRO A 109 5.38 -5.43 11.70
C PRO A 109 4.09 -4.87 12.31
N THR A 110 4.17 -4.20 13.45
CA THR A 110 3.04 -3.62 14.20
C THR A 110 3.31 -2.20 14.70
N LEU A 111 4.40 -1.55 14.26
CA LEU A 111 4.80 -0.23 14.73
C LEU A 111 5.10 0.69 13.55
N HIS A 112 4.86 1.97 13.76
CA HIS A 112 5.16 3.04 12.82
C HIS A 112 5.55 4.31 13.59
N MET A 113 6.29 5.20 12.95
CA MET A 113 6.76 6.48 13.50
C MET A 113 6.80 7.53 12.39
N LYS A 114 6.68 8.81 12.72
CA LYS A 114 6.76 9.88 11.71
C LYS A 114 8.12 9.87 11.02
N ASN A 115 8.14 10.12 9.71
CA ASN A 115 9.39 10.18 8.96
C ASN A 115 10.35 11.23 9.55
N ILE A 116 9.82 12.41 9.93
CA ILE A 116 10.60 13.49 10.54
C ILE A 116 11.29 13.09 11.86
N ASP A 117 10.66 12.21 12.64
CA ASP A 117 11.21 11.74 13.92
C ASP A 117 12.32 10.69 13.70
N LEU A 118 12.38 10.12 12.48
CA LEU A 118 13.39 9.16 12.04
C LEU A 118 14.48 9.80 11.16
N GLY A 119 14.47 11.12 10.99
CA GLY A 119 15.43 11.86 10.17
C GLY A 119 15.08 11.96 8.67
N GLY A 120 13.91 11.47 8.25
CA GLY A 120 13.37 11.68 6.91
C GLY A 120 12.56 12.98 6.78
N ALA A 121 11.90 13.15 5.64
CA ALA A 121 11.08 14.30 5.33
C ALA A 121 9.58 13.96 5.28
N ASN A 122 8.74 15.00 5.31
CA ASN A 122 7.31 14.88 5.05
C ASN A 122 7.04 15.25 3.59
N HIS A 123 6.50 14.30 2.82
CA HIS A 123 6.19 14.48 1.40
C HIS A 123 4.69 14.59 1.10
N VAL A 124 3.84 14.68 2.13
CA VAL A 124 2.40 14.93 1.97
C VAL A 124 2.17 16.34 1.42
N MET A 125 1.43 16.43 0.32
CA MET A 125 1.05 17.69 -0.32
C MET A 125 -0.46 17.93 -0.21
N ASN A 126 -0.85 19.20 -0.10
CA ASN A 126 -2.25 19.64 -0.08
C ASN A 126 -3.15 18.85 0.90
N PRO A 127 -2.74 18.64 2.17
CA PRO A 127 -3.57 17.91 3.12
C PRO A 127 -4.86 18.68 3.40
N SER A 128 -5.98 17.97 3.42
CA SER A 128 -7.29 18.51 3.75
C SER A 128 -8.15 17.41 4.39
N GLY A 129 -9.21 17.79 5.09
CA GLY A 129 -10.11 16.83 5.71
C GLY A 129 -11.32 17.49 6.35
N ALA A 130 -12.33 16.66 6.59
CA ALA A 130 -13.54 17.04 7.30
C ALA A 130 -14.01 15.85 8.16
N GLU A 131 -14.62 16.17 9.31
CA GLU A 131 -15.34 15.19 10.13
C GLU A 131 -16.78 15.67 10.28
N LYS A 132 -17.74 14.83 9.91
CA LYS A 132 -19.18 15.12 10.08
C LYS A 132 -19.93 13.82 10.27
N ASN A 133 -20.94 13.78 11.14
CA ASN A 133 -21.79 12.61 11.34
C ASN A 133 -21.01 11.32 11.65
N ASN A 134 -19.97 11.40 12.50
CA ASN A 134 -19.08 10.28 12.86
C ASN A 134 -18.40 9.64 11.63
N GLU A 135 -18.05 10.48 10.65
CA GLU A 135 -17.37 10.09 9.44
C GLU A 135 -16.18 11.03 9.22
N THR A 136 -14.98 10.47 9.24
CA THR A 136 -13.73 11.19 8.98
C THR A 136 -13.34 10.99 7.52
N GLU A 137 -13.09 12.11 6.85
CA GLU A 137 -12.50 12.17 5.51
C GLU A 137 -11.17 12.93 5.57
N ILE A 138 -10.13 12.38 4.94
CA ILE A 138 -8.89 13.11 4.63
C ILE A 138 -8.57 12.99 3.15
N SER A 139 -7.90 14.00 2.61
CA SER A 139 -7.35 13.98 1.25
C SER A 139 -5.97 14.61 1.22
N PHE A 140 -5.15 14.15 0.28
CA PHE A 140 -3.78 14.61 0.09
C PHE A 140 -3.28 14.18 -1.29
N ALA A 141 -2.16 14.76 -1.72
CA ALA A 141 -1.35 14.25 -2.82
C ALA A 141 -0.01 13.72 -2.29
N PHE A 142 0.53 12.69 -2.93
CA PHE A 142 1.80 12.08 -2.57
C PHE A 142 2.60 11.69 -3.84
N PRO A 143 3.91 11.97 -3.94
CA PRO A 143 4.71 11.59 -5.10
C PRO A 143 4.87 10.08 -5.22
N PHE A 144 4.92 9.53 -6.44
CA PHE A 144 5.17 8.08 -6.61
C PHE A 144 6.55 7.64 -6.10
N SER A 145 7.50 8.57 -6.08
CA SER A 145 8.84 8.40 -5.52
C SER A 145 9.29 9.73 -4.94
N THR A 146 9.77 9.72 -3.70
CA THR A 146 10.22 10.91 -2.98
C THR A 146 11.74 11.04 -2.95
N GLY A 147 12.45 9.90 -3.10
CA GLY A 147 13.90 9.81 -2.90
C GLY A 147 14.32 9.67 -1.44
N ASP A 148 13.36 9.65 -0.49
CA ASP A 148 13.59 9.39 0.92
C ASP A 148 13.69 7.86 1.15
N GLU A 149 14.69 7.41 1.90
CA GLU A 149 14.90 5.99 2.23
C GLU A 149 13.74 5.41 3.07
N LEU A 150 13.01 6.25 3.79
CA LEU A 150 11.84 5.86 4.58
C LEU A 150 10.59 5.69 3.73
N ASP A 151 10.58 6.18 2.49
CA ASP A 151 9.44 6.13 1.59
C ASP A 151 9.69 5.18 0.42
N ARG A 152 9.23 3.95 0.57
CA ARG A 152 9.25 3.00 -0.55
C ARG A 152 8.38 3.51 -1.71
N PRO A 153 8.84 3.38 -2.97
CA PRO A 153 8.08 3.84 -4.12
C PRO A 153 6.69 3.23 -4.23
N ILE A 154 5.74 4.03 -4.74
CA ILE A 154 4.39 3.61 -5.08
C ILE A 154 4.41 3.08 -6.52
N ILE A 155 4.15 1.79 -6.68
CA ILE A 155 4.07 1.15 -8.00
C ILE A 155 2.69 1.42 -8.60
N VAL A 156 2.64 2.21 -9.67
CA VAL A 156 1.38 2.62 -10.31
C VAL A 156 0.95 1.68 -11.43
N ASN A 157 1.90 1.30 -12.30
CA ASN A 157 1.67 0.45 -13.48
C ASN A 157 1.93 -1.04 -13.17
N GLY A 158 1.34 -1.54 -12.10
CA GLY A 158 1.53 -2.90 -11.59
C GLY A 158 0.85 -3.08 -10.24
N ASP A 159 0.94 -4.30 -9.70
CA ASP A 159 0.36 -4.58 -8.39
C ASP A 159 1.19 -3.92 -7.29
N THR A 160 0.58 -2.98 -6.56
CA THR A 160 1.11 -2.46 -5.30
C THR A 160 0.34 -3.05 -4.12
N SER A 161 1.06 -3.38 -3.04
CA SER A 161 0.41 -3.77 -1.79
C SER A 161 0.00 -2.53 -1.01
N ILE A 162 -1.28 -2.45 -0.67
CA ILE A 162 -1.88 -1.34 0.06
C ILE A 162 -2.44 -1.85 1.39
N LEU A 163 -2.16 -1.12 2.46
CA LEU A 163 -2.79 -1.27 3.76
C LEU A 163 -3.82 -0.15 3.92
N LEU A 164 -5.03 -0.50 4.32
CA LEU A 164 -6.07 0.47 4.68
C LEU A 164 -6.44 0.23 6.14
N ALA A 165 -6.60 1.30 6.92
CA ALA A 165 -7.04 1.18 8.30
C ALA A 165 -7.75 2.45 8.80
N TYR A 166 -8.58 2.28 9.83
CA TYR A 166 -9.09 3.40 10.63
C TYR A 166 -9.18 3.01 12.11
N GLY A 167 -9.06 4.01 12.99
CA GLY A 167 -9.14 3.88 14.45
C GLY A 167 -10.33 4.64 15.03
N GLN A 168 -10.62 4.43 16.31
CA GLN A 168 -11.75 5.07 17.02
C GLN A 168 -11.41 6.44 17.59
N ALA A 169 -10.14 6.69 17.90
CA ALA A 169 -9.68 7.94 18.49
C ALA A 169 -8.73 8.70 17.55
N LYS A 170 -8.36 9.91 17.94
CA LYS A 170 -7.52 10.83 17.16
C LYS A 170 -6.02 10.57 17.33
N GLN A 171 -5.63 9.63 18.20
CA GLN A 171 -4.25 9.21 18.37
C GLN A 171 -3.84 8.24 17.24
N LEU A 172 -2.97 8.69 16.34
CA LEU A 172 -2.55 7.90 15.16
C LEU A 172 -1.88 6.55 15.52
N ALA A 173 -1.24 6.45 16.67
CA ALA A 173 -0.61 5.22 17.16
C ALA A 173 -1.60 4.26 17.87
N GLN A 174 -2.86 4.65 18.04
CA GLN A 174 -3.88 3.76 18.58
C GLN A 174 -4.11 2.59 17.63
N VAL A 175 -4.23 1.38 18.16
CA VAL A 175 -4.57 0.19 17.39
C VAL A 175 -5.85 0.42 16.60
N HIS A 176 -5.77 0.12 15.30
CA HIS A 176 -6.88 0.20 14.35
C HIS A 176 -8.11 -0.61 14.81
N LEU A 177 -9.29 -0.03 14.62
CA LEU A 177 -10.58 -0.72 14.77
C LEU A 177 -10.82 -1.67 13.59
N PHE A 178 -10.41 -1.24 12.41
CA PHE A 178 -10.52 -1.97 11.16
C PHE A 178 -9.21 -1.89 10.38
N ARG A 179 -8.84 -2.98 9.73
CA ARG A 179 -7.76 -2.99 8.74
C ARG A 179 -8.07 -3.90 7.55
N ALA A 180 -7.47 -3.57 6.42
CA ALA A 180 -7.41 -4.43 5.24
C ALA A 180 -6.03 -4.39 4.58
N LYS A 181 -5.65 -5.49 3.92
CA LYS A 181 -4.52 -5.57 3.00
C LYS A 181 -5.04 -5.89 1.62
N LEU A 182 -4.65 -5.09 0.64
CA LEU A 182 -5.03 -5.24 -0.76
C LEU A 182 -3.79 -5.36 -1.63
N LYS A 183 -3.92 -6.04 -2.77
CA LYS A 183 -3.11 -5.75 -3.97
C LYS A 183 -3.96 -4.91 -4.90
N VAL A 184 -3.43 -3.78 -5.37
CA VAL A 184 -4.13 -2.85 -6.24
C VAL A 184 -3.22 -2.46 -7.39
N ASN A 185 -3.75 -2.47 -8.61
CA ASN A 185 -3.13 -1.83 -9.76
C ASN A 185 -3.76 -0.45 -9.93
N LEU A 186 -3.00 0.59 -9.57
CA LEU A 186 -3.51 1.96 -9.49
C LEU A 186 -3.83 2.55 -10.87
N SER A 187 -3.22 2.06 -11.94
CA SER A 187 -3.42 2.57 -13.30
C SER A 187 -4.69 2.03 -13.98
N ASN A 188 -5.21 0.88 -13.53
CA ASN A 188 -6.39 0.25 -14.14
C ASN A 188 -7.49 -0.13 -13.15
N GLY A 189 -7.28 0.08 -11.85
CA GLY A 189 -8.29 -0.15 -10.81
C GLY A 189 -8.48 -1.62 -10.44
N LYS A 190 -7.78 -2.58 -11.03
CA LYS A 190 -7.88 -3.99 -10.60
C LYS A 190 -7.37 -4.14 -9.17
N TYR A 191 -8.09 -4.90 -8.36
CA TYR A 191 -7.69 -5.15 -6.98
C TYR A 191 -8.05 -6.56 -6.51
N SER A 192 -7.35 -6.99 -5.46
CA SER A 192 -7.71 -8.15 -4.65
C SER A 192 -7.53 -7.83 -3.17
N VAL A 193 -8.49 -8.22 -2.34
CA VAL A 193 -8.38 -8.14 -0.87
C VAL A 193 -7.75 -9.43 -0.38
N LEU A 194 -6.66 -9.30 0.38
CA LEU A 194 -5.88 -10.42 0.91
C LEU A 194 -6.14 -10.65 2.40
N LEU A 195 -6.47 -9.57 3.10
CA LEU A 195 -6.84 -9.60 4.51
C LEU A 195 -7.87 -8.52 4.78
N MET A 196 -8.84 -8.83 5.63
CA MET A 196 -9.76 -7.86 6.21
C MET A 196 -10.07 -8.30 7.64
N THR A 197 -10.02 -7.38 8.60
CA THR A 197 -10.35 -7.65 10.00
C THR A 197 -10.92 -6.38 10.62
N GLY A 198 -12.13 -6.49 11.18
CA GLY A 198 -12.74 -5.48 12.05
C GLY A 198 -12.98 -6.06 13.44
N LYS A 199 -13.02 -5.19 14.46
CA LYS A 199 -13.54 -5.55 15.79
C LYS A 199 -15.00 -5.16 15.92
#